data_AF-D5U1V8-F1
#
_entry.id   AF-D5U1V8-F1
#
_cell.length_a   1.000
_cell.length_b   1.000
_cell.length_c   1.000
_cell.angle_alpha   90.00
_cell.angle_beta   90.00
_cell.angle_gamma   90.00
#
_symmetry.space_group_name_H-M   'P 1'
#
loop_
_entity.id
_entity.type
_entity.pdbx_description
1 polymer ?
#
loop_
_entity_poly.entity_id
_entity_poly.type
_entity_poly.pdbx_seq_one_letter_code
_entity_poly.pdbx_strand_id
1 'polypeptide(L)'
;MVIDIARSTRVTLSGDEALRLLAVIKEMKGPTRDLTEAYRIIASFEEYYNYSRRRFEDYIFVPKDPRESLEGKTVIQKLRLIRNEGDFVEIVFDRRMDLNTIIEALKTIGYEKVDVTSQSF
;
A
#
# COMPACT_ATOMS: atom_id res chain seq x y z
N MET A 1 -1.56 14.33 -5.58
CA MET A 1 -0.81 13.08 -5.33
C MET A 1 -0.88 12.22 -6.58
N VAL A 2 0.21 11.63 -7.02
CA VAL A 2 0.24 10.84 -8.26
C VAL A 2 -0.03 9.37 -7.95
N ILE A 3 -1.12 8.82 -8.51
CA ILE A 3 -1.37 7.38 -8.58
C ILE A 3 -0.80 6.88 -9.90
N ASP A 4 0.18 5.97 -9.84
CA ASP A 4 0.68 5.31 -11.05
C ASP A 4 -0.10 4.02 -11.34
N ILE A 5 -0.69 3.94 -12.52
CA ILE A 5 -1.37 2.77 -13.07
C ILE A 5 -0.55 2.21 -14.23
N ALA A 6 0.61 1.61 -13.95
CA ALA A 6 1.37 0.88 -14.97
C ALA A 6 0.79 -0.54 -15.22
N ARG A 7 0.30 -1.23 -14.16
CA ARG A 7 -0.39 -2.56 -14.19
C ARG A 7 -1.17 -2.89 -12.92
N SER A 8 -0.71 -2.38 -11.77
CA SER A 8 -1.41 -2.38 -10.49
C SER A 8 -1.38 -0.96 -9.94
N THR A 9 -2.47 -0.51 -9.34
CA THR A 9 -2.55 0.80 -8.70
C THR A 9 -1.51 0.89 -7.59
N ARG A 10 -0.77 2.00 -7.55
CA ARG A 10 0.18 2.27 -6.47
C ARG A 10 0.09 3.71 -5.98
N VAL A 11 0.44 3.90 -4.70
CA VAL A 11 0.57 5.21 -4.07
C VAL A 11 1.88 5.27 -3.29
N THR A 12 2.52 6.43 -3.26
CA THR A 12 3.68 6.69 -2.41
C THR A 12 3.33 7.78 -1.42
N LEU A 13 3.46 7.49 -0.14
CA LEU A 13 3.04 8.33 0.98
C LEU A 13 4.13 8.36 2.06
N SER A 14 4.10 9.35 2.96
CA SER A 14 4.87 9.25 4.20
C SER A 14 4.38 8.06 5.04
N GLY A 15 5.21 7.55 5.96
CA GLY A 15 4.84 6.45 6.85
C GLY A 15 3.51 6.70 7.60
N ASP A 16 3.33 7.89 8.16
CA ASP A 16 2.13 8.26 8.91
C ASP A 16 0.86 8.30 8.04
N GLU A 17 0.97 8.82 6.82
CA GLU A 17 -0.14 8.87 5.88
C GLU A 17 -0.48 7.48 5.34
N ALA A 18 0.53 6.63 5.13
CA ALA A 18 0.34 5.25 4.74
C ALA A 18 -0.44 4.48 5.82
N LEU A 19 -0.10 4.65 7.11
CA LEU A 19 -0.84 4.04 8.21
C LEU A 19 -2.30 4.53 8.27
N ARG A 20 -2.52 5.84 8.10
CA ARG A 20 -3.89 6.40 8.03
C ARG A 20 -4.67 5.84 6.85
N LEU A 21 -4.06 5.73 5.68
CA LEU A 21 -4.69 5.15 4.50
C LEU A 21 -5.12 3.70 4.75
N LEU A 22 -4.23 2.87 5.31
CA LEU A 22 -4.56 1.48 5.62
C LEU A 22 -5.68 1.36 6.66
N ALA A 23 -5.73 2.26 7.64
CA ALA A 23 -6.81 2.30 8.63
C ALA A 23 -8.17 2.60 7.97
N VAL A 24 -8.25 3.62 7.11
CA VAL A 24 -9.48 3.95 6.38
C VAL A 24 -9.92 2.81 5.47
N ILE A 25 -9.00 2.20 4.72
CA ILE A 25 -9.34 1.08 3.83
C ILE A 25 -9.86 -0.12 4.64
N LYS A 26 -9.28 -0.39 5.81
CA LYS A 26 -9.74 -1.43 6.74
C LYS A 26 -11.16 -1.15 7.24
N GLU A 27 -11.52 0.11 7.51
CA GLU A 27 -12.89 0.49 7.89
C GLU A 27 -13.87 0.29 6.73
N MET A 28 -13.46 0.62 5.49
CA MET A 28 -14.32 0.50 4.31
C MET A 28 -14.56 -0.95 3.86
N LYS A 29 -13.54 -1.81 3.93
CA LYS A 29 -13.59 -3.19 3.38
C LYS A 29 -13.58 -4.30 4.43
N GLY A 30 -13.36 -3.94 5.70
CA GLY A 30 -13.10 -4.89 6.76
C GLY A 30 -11.62 -5.31 6.83
N PRO A 31 -11.24 -6.01 7.90
CA PRO A 31 -9.89 -6.51 8.08
C PRO A 31 -9.59 -7.67 7.12
N THR A 32 -8.38 -7.66 6.57
CA THR A 32 -7.77 -8.82 5.92
C THR A 32 -6.39 -9.07 6.51
N ARG A 33 -5.85 -10.26 6.29
CA ARG A 33 -4.50 -10.59 6.77
C ARG A 33 -3.45 -9.65 6.17
N ASP A 34 -3.55 -9.36 4.88
CA ASP A 34 -2.59 -8.49 4.20
C ASP A 34 -2.68 -7.04 4.65
N LEU A 35 -3.88 -6.50 4.95
CA LEU A 35 -3.99 -5.17 5.55
C LEU A 35 -3.32 -5.10 6.94
N THR A 36 -3.55 -6.12 7.75
CA THR A 36 -2.99 -6.20 9.11
C THR A 36 -1.46 -6.31 9.08
N GLU A 37 -0.93 -7.14 8.19
CA GLU A 37 0.51 -7.31 8.02
C GLU A 37 1.16 -6.08 7.38
N ALA A 38 0.53 -5.46 6.39
CA ALA A 38 1.01 -4.22 5.81
C ALA A 38 1.13 -3.11 6.87
N TYR A 39 0.12 -2.97 7.73
CA TYR A 39 0.16 -2.03 8.84
C TYR A 39 1.34 -2.30 9.78
N ARG A 40 1.53 -3.57 10.16
CA ARG A 40 2.65 -3.98 11.04
C ARG A 40 4.02 -3.69 10.41
N ILE A 41 4.18 -3.98 9.12
CA ILE A 41 5.43 -3.72 8.39
C ILE A 41 5.75 -2.22 8.41
N ILE A 42 4.76 -1.37 8.12
CA ILE A 42 4.93 0.08 8.09
C ILE A 42 5.19 0.64 9.49
N ALA A 43 4.48 0.16 10.50
CA ALA A 43 4.69 0.57 11.90
C ALA A 43 6.09 0.18 12.41
N SER A 44 6.66 -0.91 11.90
CA SER A 44 8.02 -1.39 12.17
C SER A 44 9.02 -0.99 11.06
N PHE A 45 8.88 0.20 10.48
CA PHE A 45 9.63 0.64 9.30
C PHE A 45 11.13 0.33 9.36
N GLU A 46 11.79 0.72 10.46
CA GLU A 46 13.25 0.59 10.62
C GLU A 46 13.72 -0.87 10.53
N GLU A 47 13.00 -1.80 11.16
CA GLU A 47 13.34 -3.22 11.16
C GLU A 47 13.22 -3.80 9.76
N TYR A 48 12.07 -3.56 9.11
CA TYR A 48 11.79 -4.10 7.78
C TYR A 48 12.63 -3.45 6.69
N TYR A 49 12.95 -2.17 6.80
CA TYR A 49 13.84 -1.47 5.87
C TYR A 49 15.26 -2.01 5.93
N ASN A 50 15.80 -2.19 7.14
CA ASN A 50 17.13 -2.77 7.31
C ASN A 50 17.18 -4.22 6.83
N TYR A 51 16.11 -4.98 7.09
CA TYR A 51 15.99 -6.36 6.62
C TYR A 51 15.93 -6.48 5.09
N SER A 52 15.09 -5.68 4.42
CA SER A 52 14.97 -5.71 2.95
C SER A 52 16.27 -5.30 2.27
N ARG A 53 16.96 -4.28 2.79
CA ARG A 53 18.29 -3.85 2.33
C ARG A 53 19.34 -4.95 2.43
N ARG A 54 19.39 -5.68 3.55
CA ARG A 54 20.32 -6.82 3.73
C ARG A 54 20.06 -7.95 2.73
N ARG A 55 18.81 -8.10 2.27
CA ARG A 55 18.41 -9.09 1.28
C ARG A 55 18.45 -8.60 -0.16
N PHE A 56 18.78 -7.33 -0.38
CA PHE A 56 18.70 -6.68 -1.70
C PHE A 56 17.28 -6.78 -2.32
N GLU A 57 16.26 -6.77 -1.47
CA GLU A 57 14.85 -6.81 -1.87
C GLU A 57 14.30 -5.40 -1.98
N ASP A 58 13.93 -4.98 -3.19
CA ASP A 58 13.26 -3.69 -3.41
C ASP A 58 11.82 -3.68 -2.89
N TYR A 59 11.18 -4.85 -2.84
CA TYR A 59 9.79 -5.00 -2.42
C TYR A 59 9.64 -6.08 -1.36
N ILE A 60 8.82 -5.78 -0.36
CA ILE A 60 8.37 -6.72 0.66
C ILE A 60 7.00 -7.25 0.22
N PHE A 61 6.93 -8.55 -0.05
CA PHE A 61 5.66 -9.21 -0.33
C PHE A 61 4.88 -9.40 0.97
N VAL A 62 3.69 -8.80 1.03
CA VAL A 62 2.86 -8.85 2.23
C VAL A 62 2.23 -10.25 2.36
N PRO A 63 2.33 -10.91 3.52
CA PRO A 63 1.68 -12.19 3.78
C PRO A 63 0.15 -12.07 3.62
N LYS A 64 -0.47 -13.09 3.00
CA LYS A 64 -1.90 -13.13 2.67
C LYS A 64 -2.55 -14.38 3.24
N ASP A 65 -3.84 -14.34 3.53
CA ASP A 65 -4.62 -15.57 3.77
C ASP A 65 -5.01 -16.19 2.41
N PRO A 66 -4.79 -17.50 2.20
CA PRO A 66 -5.15 -18.14 0.94
C PRO A 66 -6.64 -18.06 0.62
N ARG A 67 -7.54 -18.15 1.60
CA ARG A 67 -8.98 -18.09 1.40
C ARG A 67 -9.40 -16.68 1.00
N GLU A 68 -8.92 -15.66 1.72
CA GLU A 68 -9.15 -14.25 1.36
C GLU A 68 -8.66 -13.94 -0.06
N SER A 69 -7.52 -14.52 -0.46
CA SER A 69 -6.98 -14.37 -1.82
C SER A 69 -7.86 -15.02 -2.89
N LEU A 70 -8.36 -16.22 -2.62
CA LEU A 70 -9.28 -16.93 -3.53
C LEU A 70 -10.60 -16.15 -3.68
N GLU A 71 -11.12 -15.59 -2.59
CA GLU A 71 -12.32 -14.76 -2.56
C GLU A 71 -12.11 -13.35 -3.15
N GLY A 72 -10.86 -12.98 -3.51
CA GLY A 72 -10.55 -11.67 -4.06
C GLY A 72 -10.64 -10.53 -3.05
N LYS A 73 -10.49 -10.82 -1.75
CA LYS A 73 -10.50 -9.84 -0.66
C LYS A 73 -9.14 -9.17 -0.42
N THR A 74 -8.05 -9.76 -0.93
CA THR A 74 -6.70 -9.18 -0.84
C THR A 74 -6.69 -7.74 -1.33
N VAL A 75 -6.08 -6.85 -0.55
CA VAL A 75 -6.03 -5.41 -0.80
C VAL A 75 -4.63 -4.97 -1.22
N ILE A 76 -3.59 -5.49 -0.55
CA ILE A 76 -2.20 -5.09 -0.68
C ILE A 76 -1.40 -6.24 -1.26
N GLN A 77 -0.72 -5.98 -2.38
CA GLN A 77 0.12 -6.97 -3.02
C GLN A 77 1.51 -7.02 -2.41
N LYS A 78 2.15 -5.84 -2.29
CA LYS A 78 3.52 -5.65 -1.82
C LYS A 78 3.75 -4.20 -1.40
N LEU A 79 4.77 -3.99 -0.58
CA LEU A 79 5.24 -2.68 -0.13
C LEU A 79 6.67 -2.44 -0.59
N ARG A 80 7.04 -1.18 -0.79
CA ARG A 80 8.43 -0.76 -0.91
C ARG A 80 8.69 0.36 0.09
N LEU A 81 9.68 0.14 0.94
CA LEU A 81 10.12 1.08 1.97
C LEU A 81 11.25 1.93 1.39
N ILE A 82 11.09 3.25 1.43
CA ILE A 82 11.98 4.21 0.77
C ILE A 82 12.47 5.19 1.83
N ARG A 83 13.80 5.32 1.95
CA ARG A 83 14.44 6.34 2.78
C ARG A 83 15.15 7.34 1.88
N ASN A 84 14.55 8.51 1.67
CA ASN A 84 15.11 9.61 0.90
C ASN A 84 14.61 10.94 1.46
N GLU A 85 15.44 11.63 2.25
CA GLU A 85 15.07 12.87 2.98
C GLU A 85 13.85 12.70 3.92
N GLY A 86 13.45 11.46 4.19
CA GLY A 86 12.29 11.05 4.96
C GLY A 86 11.96 9.57 4.73
N ASP A 87 11.02 9.05 5.51
CA ASP A 87 10.54 7.67 5.42
C ASP A 87 9.21 7.60 4.65
N PHE A 88 9.26 6.98 3.48
CA PHE A 88 8.14 6.85 2.55
C PHE A 88 7.82 5.39 2.28
N VAL A 89 6.55 5.13 1.99
CA VAL A 89 6.04 3.81 1.65
C VAL A 89 5.35 3.89 0.31
N GLU A 90 5.86 3.12 -0.66
CA GLU A 90 5.11 2.80 -1.86
C GLU A 90 4.24 1.57 -1.58
N ILE A 91 2.93 1.75 -1.65
CA ILE A 91 1.93 0.70 -1.48
C ILE A 91 1.47 0.28 -2.87
N VAL A 92 1.65 -1.01 -3.21
CA VAL A 92 1.13 -1.59 -4.44
C VAL A 92 -0.10 -2.40 -4.09
N PHE A 93 -1.26 -1.97 -4.59
CA PHE A 93 -2.53 -2.63 -4.36
C PHE A 93 -2.66 -3.92 -5.19
N ASP A 94 -3.46 -4.87 -4.71
CA ASP A 94 -3.87 -6.00 -5.52
C ASP A 94 -4.63 -5.50 -6.76
N ARG A 95 -4.42 -6.15 -7.91
CA ARG A 95 -5.05 -5.78 -9.18
C ARG A 95 -6.59 -5.82 -9.15
N ARG A 96 -7.18 -6.54 -8.19
CA ARG A 96 -8.63 -6.63 -8.00
C ARG A 96 -9.17 -5.50 -7.12
N MET A 97 -8.29 -4.70 -6.51
CA MET A 97 -8.69 -3.55 -5.72
C MET A 97 -9.27 -2.46 -6.62
N ASP A 98 -10.50 -2.07 -6.31
CA ASP A 98 -11.21 -1.02 -7.03
C ASP A 98 -10.53 0.35 -6.82
N LEU A 99 -10.31 1.06 -7.92
CA LEU A 99 -9.62 2.35 -7.92
C LEU A 99 -10.43 3.42 -7.16
N ASN A 100 -11.76 3.41 -7.28
CA ASN A 100 -12.60 4.41 -6.59
C ASN A 100 -12.47 4.26 -5.08
N THR A 101 -12.42 3.03 -4.57
CA THR A 101 -12.19 2.77 -3.14
C THR A 101 -10.86 3.38 -2.66
N ILE A 102 -9.80 3.26 -3.45
CA ILE A 102 -8.49 3.85 -3.12
C ILE A 102 -8.59 5.38 -3.11
N ILE A 103 -9.22 5.98 -4.14
CA ILE A 103 -9.40 7.43 -4.26
C ILE A 103 -10.24 7.98 -3.09
N GLU A 104 -11.33 7.32 -2.73
CA GLU A 104 -12.18 7.69 -1.60
C GLU A 104 -11.41 7.65 -0.29
N ALA A 105 -10.63 6.57 -0.06
CA ALA A 105 -9.80 6.46 1.13
C ALA A 105 -8.74 7.57 1.23
N LEU A 106 -8.13 7.94 0.10
CA LEU A 106 -7.17 9.06 0.02
C LEU A 106 -7.82 10.41 0.32
N LYS A 107 -9.03 10.65 -0.22
CA LYS A 107 -9.81 11.86 0.08
C LYS A 107 -10.13 11.96 1.57
N THR A 108 -10.52 10.84 2.20
CA THR A 108 -10.81 10.77 3.64
C THR A 108 -9.61 11.17 4.51
N ILE A 109 -8.37 10.88 4.07
CA ILE A 109 -7.16 11.28 4.81
C ILE A 109 -6.62 12.68 4.43
N GLY A 110 -7.33 13.43 3.58
CA GLY A 110 -7.04 14.83 3.27
C GLY A 110 -6.50 15.15 1.87
N TYR A 111 -6.46 14.18 0.94
CA TYR A 111 -6.02 14.43 -0.43
C TYR A 111 -7.15 14.92 -1.33
N GLU A 112 -7.15 16.21 -1.67
CA GLU A 112 -8.19 16.83 -2.51
C GLU A 112 -8.05 16.50 -4.01
N LYS A 113 -6.80 16.41 -4.50
CA LYS A 113 -6.49 16.08 -5.91
C LYS A 113 -5.63 14.83 -6.00
N VAL A 114 -6.22 13.80 -6.61
CA VAL A 114 -5.58 12.52 -6.89
C VAL A 114 -5.39 12.44 -8.40
N ASP A 115 -4.16 12.67 -8.85
CA ASP A 115 -3.79 12.64 -10.25
C ASP A 115 -3.46 11.20 -10.63
N VAL A 116 -4.28 10.60 -11.47
CA VAL A 116 -4.05 9.24 -11.95
C VAL A 116 -3.23 9.30 -13.23
N THR A 117 -1.97 8.89 -13.16
CA THR A 117 -1.09 8.78 -14.32
C THR A 117 -0.99 7.32 -14.75
N SER A 118 -1.40 6.99 -15.96
CA SER A 118 -1.07 5.72 -16.61
C SER A 118 0.19 5.93 -17.45
N GLN A 119 1.33 5.38 -17.04
CA GLN A 119 2.46 5.25 -17.97
C GLN A 119 2.24 4.00 -18.83
N SER A 120 1.69 4.21 -20.03
CA SER A 120 1.73 3.22 -21.10
C SER A 120 3.17 3.18 -21.63
N PHE A 121 3.87 2.07 -21.40
CA PHE A 121 5.08 1.73 -22.15
C PHE A 121 4.69 1.19 -23.53
#